data_AF-A0A222WLI8-F1
#
_entry.id   AF-A0A222WLI8-F1
#
_cell.length_a   1.000
_cell.length_b   1.000
_cell.length_c   1.000
_cell.angle_alpha   90.00
_cell.angle_beta   90.00
_cell.angle_gamma   90.00
#
_symmetry.space_group_name_H-M   'P 1'
#
loop_
_entity.id
_entity.type
_entity.pdbx_description
1 polymer ?
#
loop_
_entity_poly.entity_id
_entity_poly.type
_entity_poly.pdbx_seq_one_letter_code
_entity_poly.pdbx_strand_id
1 'polypeptide(L)'
;MFTDNSNVIHLLFIVLAIDTLSQPFLASALVDTSAIQAGGNSKYPMIVTTIGIWGVRTLGVYLFAWHLGLGLPAVWASIAADNALRAFLFMRYRKKAKPTTFLVI
;
A
#
# COMPACT_ATOMS: atom_id res chain seq x y z
N MET A 1 28.25 -10.24 -1.79
CA MET A 1 27.56 -8.94 -1.65
C MET A 1 26.88 -8.63 -2.98
N PHE A 2 25.68 -8.03 -2.98
CA PHE A 2 24.93 -7.72 -4.21
C PHE A 2 25.49 -6.52 -4.99
N THR A 3 26.18 -5.60 -4.31
CA THR A 3 26.88 -4.45 -4.92
C THR A 3 27.92 -3.91 -3.94
N ASP A 4 29.01 -3.35 -4.46
CA ASP A 4 30.07 -2.70 -3.68
C ASP A 4 30.03 -1.16 -3.83
N ASN A 5 29.05 -0.62 -4.55
CA ASN A 5 28.89 0.82 -4.75
C ASN A 5 28.24 1.47 -3.51
N SER A 6 29.01 2.30 -2.81
CA SER A 6 28.56 2.98 -1.58
C SER A 6 27.30 3.83 -1.77
N ASN A 7 27.09 4.45 -2.94
CA ASN A 7 25.90 5.25 -3.22
C ASN A 7 24.64 4.36 -3.31
N VAL A 8 24.77 3.17 -3.92
CA VAL A 8 23.66 2.22 -4.03
C VAL A 8 23.31 1.67 -2.66
N ILE A 9 24.31 1.35 -1.84
CA ILE A 9 24.12 0.89 -0.46
C ILE A 9 23.39 1.93 0.38
N HIS A 10 23.79 3.21 0.29
CA HIS A 10 23.12 4.30 1.01
C HIS A 10 21.64 4.45 0.61
N LEU A 11 21.36 4.42 -0.70
CA LEU A 11 19.98 4.46 -1.20
C LEU A 11 19.16 3.25 -0.73
N LEU A 12 19.74 2.06 -0.72
CA LEU A 12 19.08 0.85 -0.22
C LEU A 12 18.69 0.99 1.25
N PHE A 13 19.56 1.53 2.11
CA PHE A 13 19.21 1.76 3.52
C PHE A 13 18.00 2.67 3.69
N ILE A 14 17.93 3.78 2.92
CA ILE A 14 16.77 4.69 2.95
C ILE A 14 15.51 3.96 2.49
N VAL A 15 15.60 3.25 1.37
CA VAL A 15 14.47 2.50 0.80
C VAL A 15 13.96 1.44 1.76
N LEU A 16 14.86 0.67 2.38
CA LEU A 16 14.51 -0.38 3.34
C LEU A 16 13.89 0.21 4.61
N ALA A 17 14.33 1.37 5.06
CA ALA A 17 13.70 2.06 6.19
C ALA A 17 12.25 2.45 5.85
N ILE A 18 12.01 3.01 4.66
CA ILE A 18 10.65 3.36 4.19
C ILE A 18 9.80 2.09 4.07
N ASP A 19 10.33 1.03 3.46
CA ASP A 19 9.62 -0.23 3.27
C ASP A 19 9.24 -0.88 4.61
N THR A 20 10.18 -0.89 5.58
CA THR A 20 9.94 -1.43 6.93
C THR A 20 8.78 -0.71 7.62
N LEU A 21 8.68 0.61 7.48
CA LEU A 21 7.52 1.36 8.00
C LEU A 21 6.23 1.06 7.22
N SER A 22 6.33 0.70 5.94
CA SER A 22 5.18 0.33 5.10
C SER A 22 4.65 -1.08 5.35
N GLN A 23 5.45 -1.99 5.91
CA GLN A 23 5.10 -3.40 6.11
C GLN A 23 3.77 -3.62 6.87
N PRO A 24 3.45 -2.95 7.99
CA PRO A 24 2.16 -3.15 8.66
C PRO A 24 0.96 -2.77 7.77
N PHE A 25 1.08 -1.73 6.94
CA PHE A 25 0.01 -1.34 6.01
C PHE A 25 -0.15 -2.38 4.90
N LEU A 26 0.96 -2.87 4.36
CA LEU A 26 0.94 -3.92 3.35
C LEU A 26 0.31 -5.21 3.90
N ALA A 27 0.70 -5.63 5.11
CA ALA A 27 0.15 -6.80 5.78
C ALA A 27 -1.37 -6.67 5.97
N SER A 28 -1.85 -5.53 6.50
CA SER A 28 -3.31 -5.29 6.62
C SER A 28 -3.99 -5.32 5.26
N ALA A 29 -3.40 -4.69 4.24
CA ALA A 29 -3.99 -4.61 2.92
C ALA A 29 -4.15 -6.00 2.29
N LEU A 30 -3.16 -6.89 2.44
CA LEU A 30 -3.21 -8.27 1.94
C LEU A 30 -4.28 -9.10 2.66
N VAL A 31 -4.31 -9.05 4.00
CA VAL A 31 -5.30 -9.80 4.81
C VAL A 31 -6.72 -9.32 4.52
N ASP A 32 -6.93 -8.00 4.43
CA ASP A 32 -8.26 -7.47 4.13
C ASP A 32 -8.70 -7.80 2.71
N THR A 33 -7.77 -7.76 1.76
CA THR A 33 -8.03 -8.12 0.36
C THR A 33 -8.47 -9.58 0.25
N SER A 34 -7.81 -10.50 0.95
CA SER A 34 -8.22 -11.92 0.94
C SER A 34 -9.55 -12.13 1.68
N ALA A 35 -9.76 -11.46 2.82
CA ALA A 35 -11.01 -11.56 3.58
C ALA A 35 -12.24 -11.05 2.80
N ILE A 36 -12.11 -9.89 2.14
CA ILE A 36 -13.22 -9.29 1.37
C ILE A 36 -13.54 -10.12 0.12
N GLN A 37 -12.50 -10.67 -0.55
CA GLN A 37 -12.70 -11.59 -1.67
C GLN A 37 -13.35 -12.90 -1.23
N ALA A 38 -12.93 -13.48 -0.11
CA ALA A 38 -13.55 -14.68 0.46
C ALA A 38 -15.02 -14.47 0.85
N GLY A 39 -15.38 -13.26 1.26
CA GLY A 39 -16.78 -12.86 1.51
C GLY A 39 -17.62 -12.60 0.25
N GLY A 40 -17.08 -12.86 -0.95
CA GLY A 40 -17.80 -12.74 -2.22
C GLY A 40 -17.75 -11.37 -2.89
N ASN A 41 -17.02 -10.39 -2.33
CA ASN A 41 -16.89 -9.05 -2.91
C ASN A 41 -15.50 -8.80 -3.52
N SER A 42 -15.16 -9.48 -4.61
CA SER A 42 -13.86 -9.29 -5.26
C SER A 42 -13.72 -7.95 -6.00
N LYS A 43 -14.83 -7.30 -6.33
CA LYS A 43 -14.83 -6.02 -7.05
C LYS A 43 -14.25 -4.89 -6.22
N TYR A 44 -14.55 -4.85 -4.92
CA TYR A 44 -14.11 -3.76 -4.06
C TYR A 44 -12.57 -3.70 -3.91
N PRO A 45 -11.85 -4.79 -3.54
CA PRO A 45 -10.39 -4.77 -3.48
C PRO A 45 -9.73 -4.47 -4.82
N MET A 46 -10.32 -4.95 -5.92
CA MET A 46 -9.83 -4.65 -7.28
C MET A 46 -9.87 -3.14 -7.56
N ILE A 47 -11.03 -2.51 -7.39
CA ILE A 47 -11.21 -1.07 -7.66
C ILE A 47 -10.28 -0.23 -6.77
N VAL A 48 -10.23 -0.54 -5.46
CA VAL A 48 -9.36 0.15 -4.50
C VAL A 48 -7.89 0.02 -4.90
N THR A 49 -7.46 -1.15 -5.36
CA THR A 49 -6.07 -1.38 -5.79
C THR A 49 -5.75 -0.63 -7.07
N THR A 50 -6.63 -0.67 -8.07
CA THR A 50 -6.45 0.06 -9.33
C THR A 50 -6.35 1.56 -9.08
N ILE A 51 -7.25 2.13 -8.28
CA ILE A 51 -7.23 3.56 -7.94
C ILE A 51 -5.97 3.91 -7.15
N GLY A 52 -5.57 3.09 -6.18
CA GLY A 52 -4.35 3.32 -5.41
C GLY A 52 -3.09 3.34 -6.29
N ILE A 53 -2.94 2.35 -7.18
CA ILE A 53 -1.78 2.27 -8.07
C ILE A 53 -1.76 3.44 -9.05
N TRP A 54 -2.83 3.67 -9.80
CA TRP A 54 -2.81 4.69 -10.84
C TRP A 54 -2.97 6.11 -10.29
N GLY A 55 -3.82 6.31 -9.30
CA GLY A 55 -4.14 7.61 -8.74
C GLY A 55 -3.16 8.10 -7.67
N VAL A 56 -2.62 7.21 -6.83
CA VAL A 56 -1.69 7.62 -5.76
C VAL A 56 -0.26 7.28 -6.13
N ARG A 57 0.01 6.02 -6.47
CA ARG A 57 1.39 5.57 -6.70
C ARG A 57 1.99 6.19 -7.97
N THR A 58 1.33 6.05 -9.12
CA THR A 58 1.85 6.56 -10.40
C THR A 58 1.94 8.08 -10.41
N LEU A 59 0.89 8.78 -9.96
CA LEU A 59 0.94 10.24 -9.85
C LEU A 59 1.98 10.72 -8.82
N GLY A 60 2.09 10.05 -7.67
CA GLY A 60 3.10 10.35 -6.66
C GLY A 60 4.53 10.18 -7.20
N VAL A 61 4.80 9.08 -7.91
CA VAL A 61 6.09 8.87 -8.57
C VAL A 61 6.38 9.98 -9.57
N TYR A 62 5.42 10.32 -10.43
CA TYR A 62 5.60 11.37 -11.42
C TYR A 62 5.86 12.74 -10.77
N LEU A 63 5.12 13.11 -9.73
CA LEU A 63 5.29 14.40 -9.06
C LEU A 63 6.56 14.45 -8.21
N PHE A 64 6.78 13.47 -7.33
CA PHE A 64 7.87 13.53 -6.36
C PHE A 64 9.20 13.05 -6.93
N ALA A 65 9.21 11.92 -7.64
CA ALA A 65 10.46 11.36 -8.16
C ALA A 65 10.94 12.09 -9.43
N TRP A 66 10.02 12.36 -10.36
CA TRP A 66 10.35 12.99 -11.64
C TRP A 66 10.32 14.52 -11.59
N HIS A 67 9.19 15.13 -11.21
CA HIS A 67 9.05 16.58 -11.27
C HIS A 67 9.88 17.31 -10.20
N LEU A 68 9.92 16.80 -8.96
CA LEU A 68 10.73 17.35 -7.87
C LEU A 68 12.16 16.76 -7.80
N GLY A 69 12.49 15.78 -8.63
CA GLY A 69 13.84 15.20 -8.69
C GLY A 69 14.29 14.44 -7.44
N LEU A 70 13.36 14.03 -6.56
CA LEU A 70 13.69 13.33 -5.31
C LEU A 70 14.14 11.87 -5.54
N GLY A 71 14.01 11.36 -6.77
CA GLY A 71 14.57 10.07 -7.18
C GLY A 71 13.94 8.86 -6.47
N LEU A 72 14.77 7.85 -6.19
CA LEU A 72 14.33 6.54 -5.69
C LEU A 72 13.56 6.59 -4.35
N PRO A 73 13.98 7.37 -3.32
CA PRO A 73 13.21 7.46 -2.07
C PRO A 73 11.77 7.91 -2.27
N ALA A 74 11.51 8.83 -3.21
CA ALA A 74 10.16 9.30 -3.51
C ALA A 74 9.27 8.22 -4.15
N VAL A 75 9.86 7.31 -4.93
CA VAL A 75 9.14 6.15 -5.48
C VAL A 75 8.63 5.26 -4.34
N TRP A 76 9.51 4.93 -3.40
CA TRP A 76 9.15 4.07 -2.26
C TRP A 76 8.19 4.76 -1.29
N ALA A 77 8.33 6.06 -1.08
CA ALA A 77 7.35 6.85 -0.32
C ALA A 77 5.96 6.82 -0.98
N SER A 78 5.89 6.91 -2.31
CA SER A 78 4.63 6.83 -3.06
C SER A 78 3.97 5.44 -2.97
N ILE A 79 4.79 4.38 -2.98
CA ILE A 79 4.36 2.99 -2.73
C ILE A 79 3.78 2.85 -1.32
N ALA A 80 4.48 3.38 -0.31
CA ALA A 80 4.05 3.34 1.08
C ALA A 80 2.75 4.11 1.30
N ALA A 81 2.60 5.30 0.70
CA ALA A 81 1.38 6.10 0.75
C ALA A 81 0.17 5.35 0.14
N ASP A 82 0.36 4.69 -1.00
CA ASP A 82 -0.66 3.84 -1.63
C ASP A 82 -1.05 2.65 -0.73
N ASN A 83 -0.08 1.95 -0.14
CA ASN A 83 -0.36 0.88 0.83
C ASN A 83 -1.15 1.38 2.05
N ALA A 84 -0.76 2.54 2.61
CA ALA A 84 -1.44 3.16 3.74
C ALA A 84 -2.89 3.55 3.39
N LEU A 85 -3.12 4.14 2.20
CA LEU A 85 -4.46 4.45 1.72
C LEU A 85 -5.33 3.18 1.61
N ARG A 86 -4.80 2.11 1.01
CA ARG A 86 -5.52 0.83 0.91
C ARG A 86 -5.90 0.28 2.28
N ALA A 87 -4.93 0.21 3.21
CA ALA A 87 -5.17 -0.25 4.57
C ALA A 87 -6.26 0.58 5.27
N PHE A 88 -6.25 1.91 5.06
CA PHE A 88 -7.29 2.79 5.60
C PHE A 88 -8.67 2.53 4.98
N LEU A 89 -8.77 2.41 3.65
CA LEU A 89 -10.03 2.14 2.95
C LEU A 89 -10.62 0.77 3.33
N PHE A 90 -9.78 -0.24 3.51
CA PHE A 90 -10.20 -1.56 3.98
C PHE A 90 -10.62 -1.54 5.46
N MET A 91 -9.91 -0.80 6.32
CA MET A 91 -10.37 -0.54 7.68
C MET A 91 -11.76 0.12 7.70
N ARG A 92 -12.01 1.09 6.82
CA ARG A 92 -13.33 1.71 6.69
C ARG A 92 -14.40 0.74 6.21
N TYR A 93 -14.07 -0.13 5.26
CA TYR A 93 -14.97 -1.19 4.77
C TYR A 93 -15.36 -2.15 5.91
N ARG A 94 -14.38 -2.67 6.66
CA ARG A 94 -14.59 -3.54 7.82
C ARG A 94 -15.53 -2.92 8.87
N LYS A 95 -15.35 -1.62 9.16
CA LYS A 95 -16.20 -0.89 10.13
C LYS A 95 -17.65 -0.76 9.66
N LYS A 96 -17.90 -0.74 8.35
CA LYS A 96 -19.26 -0.69 7.78
C LYS A 96 -19.90 -2.07 7.70
N ALA A 97 -19.11 -3.11 7.44
CA ALA A 97 -19.55 -4.50 7.35
C ALA A 97 -19.82 -5.17 8.72
N LYS A 98 -20.26 -4.42 9.74
CA LYS A 98 -20.57 -5.01 11.06
C LYS A 98 -21.61 -6.13 10.91
N PRO A 99 -21.48 -7.25 11.65
CA PRO A 99 -22.36 -8.40 11.54
C PRO A 99 -23.73 -8.07 12.14
N THR A 100 -24.74 -7.88 11.31
CA THR A 100 -26.11 -8.24 11.70
C THR A 100 -26.25 -9.75 11.54
N THR A 101 -26.72 -10.40 12.61
CA THR A 101 -27.17 -11.81 12.69
C THR A 101 -26.13 -12.84 13.14
N PHE A 102 -25.83 -12.83 14.45
CA PHE A 102 -25.58 -14.05 15.25
C PHE A 102 -26.62 -14.19 16.38
N LEU A 103 -27.80 -13.58 16.20
CA LEU A 103 -29.00 -13.88 16.99
C LEU A 103 -29.94 -14.60 16.03
N VAL A 104 -30.08 -15.92 16.23
CA VAL A 104 -31.03 -16.90 15.67
C VAL A 104 -30.23 -18.18 15.38
N ILE A 105 -29.70 -18.78 16.45
CA ILE A 105 -29.67 -20.22 16.71
C ILE A 105 -29.94 -20.37 18.19
#